data_AF-A0A7J2RGD0-F1
#
_entry.id   AF-A0A7J2RGD0-F1
#
_cell.length_a   1.000
_cell.length_b   1.000
_cell.length_c   1.000
_cell.angle_alpha   90.00
_cell.angle_beta   90.00
_cell.angle_gamma   90.00
#
_symmetry.space_group_name_H-M   'P 1'
#
loop_
_entity.id
_entity.type
_entity.pdbx_description
1 polymer ?
#
loop_
_entity_poly.entity_id
_entity_poly.type
_entity_poly.pdbx_seq_one_letter_code
_entity_poly.pdbx_strand_id
1 'polypeptide(L)'
;MKKPREHELESLSESFILKFFSSWVCNKLNPDYGLNFKITIVRKNEVTQDIFFVQLKATDGIKKNLEFIDIDLDVKHLLNFLKIPLPVILILYDAEAESGYWLNFQSYCRNNFDKKDSNWKKSKYKRLKIPISNELNDRNIFETEIKNSITKNMCVFTDSLSWDEGYDEILPDSVKLEKLLGKNEIDNIKRRFHLTGLYFQQGDQEKVYDQIFKIYKQNRQDRYHLQAILGLITCQNPLQYD
;
A
#
# COMPACT_ATOMS: atom_id res chain seq x y z
N MET A 1 31.03 -22.18 29.58
CA MET A 1 30.75 -21.58 28.26
C MET A 1 30.77 -20.07 28.40
N LYS A 2 31.40 -19.33 27.48
CA LYS A 2 31.37 -17.85 27.44
C LYS A 2 30.31 -17.40 26.45
N LYS A 3 29.51 -16.37 26.76
CA LYS A 3 28.54 -15.78 25.84
C LYS A 3 29.31 -15.04 24.72
N PRO A 4 29.11 -15.37 23.44
CA PRO A 4 29.70 -14.61 22.33
C PRO A 4 29.24 -13.14 22.33
N ARG A 5 30.13 -12.21 21.94
CA ARG A 5 29.86 -10.76 21.89
C ARG A 5 28.63 -10.42 21.03
N GLU A 6 28.43 -11.15 19.94
CA GLU A 6 27.27 -10.98 19.05
C GLU A 6 25.92 -11.15 19.79
N HIS A 7 25.83 -12.12 20.71
CA HIS A 7 24.62 -12.31 21.52
C HIS A 7 24.42 -11.21 22.57
N GLU A 8 25.50 -10.59 23.05
CA GLU A 8 25.40 -9.42 23.92
C GLU A 8 24.90 -8.21 23.14
N LEU A 9 25.47 -7.94 21.96
CA LEU A 9 25.04 -6.88 21.06
C LEU A 9 23.56 -7.02 20.65
N GLU A 10 23.12 -8.24 20.36
CA GLU A 10 21.72 -8.54 20.11
C GLU A 10 20.84 -8.17 21.32
N SER A 11 21.23 -8.58 22.53
CA SER A 11 20.49 -8.26 23.76
C SER A 11 20.43 -6.75 24.03
N LEU A 12 21.53 -6.03 23.82
CA LEU A 12 21.64 -4.59 24.02
C LEU A 12 20.77 -3.83 23.02
N SER A 13 20.88 -4.17 21.74
CA SER A 13 20.10 -3.53 20.69
C SER A 13 18.60 -3.77 20.85
N GLU A 14 18.17 -4.99 21.23
CA GLU A 14 16.76 -5.28 21.51
C GLU A 14 16.24 -4.43 22.68
N SER A 15 17.02 -4.31 23.75
CA SER A 15 16.66 -3.49 24.92
C SER A 15 16.52 -2.01 24.53
N PHE A 16 17.41 -1.51 23.68
CA PHE A 16 17.34 -0.15 23.14
C PHE A 16 16.04 0.09 22.34
N ILE A 17 15.67 -0.84 21.44
CA ILE A 17 14.43 -0.77 20.66
C ILE A 17 13.20 -0.77 21.56
N LEU A 18 13.12 -1.70 22.52
CA LEU A 18 11.99 -1.79 23.45
C LEU A 18 11.85 -0.52 24.31
N LYS A 19 12.97 0.07 24.73
CA LYS A 19 12.98 1.33 25.46
C LYS A 19 12.49 2.49 24.58
N PHE A 20 13.05 2.63 23.39
CA PHE A 20 12.70 3.73 22.47
C PHE A 20 11.24 3.68 22.02
N PHE A 21 10.69 2.49 21.76
CA PHE A 21 9.31 2.29 21.31
C PHE A 21 8.36 1.85 22.43
N SER A 22 8.71 2.10 23.70
CA SER A 22 7.93 1.67 24.87
C SER A 22 6.48 2.17 24.91
N SER A 23 6.16 3.28 24.23
CA SER A 23 4.79 3.78 24.10
C SER A 23 3.96 3.06 23.03
N TRP A 24 4.58 2.19 22.24
CA TRP A 24 3.97 1.46 21.13
C TRP A 24 3.98 -0.04 21.42
N VAL A 25 3.18 -0.81 20.68
CA VAL A 25 3.14 -2.26 20.85
C VAL A 25 4.26 -2.90 20.06
N CYS A 26 5.27 -3.41 20.77
CA CYS A 26 6.44 -4.07 20.18
C CYS A 26 6.33 -5.59 20.31
N ASN A 27 6.19 -6.29 19.18
CA ASN A 27 6.17 -7.75 19.14
C ASN A 27 7.48 -8.27 18.55
N LYS A 28 8.24 -9.05 19.32
CA LYS A 28 9.44 -9.74 18.81
C LYS A 28 9.02 -10.81 17.81
N LEU A 29 9.72 -10.90 16.69
CA LEU A 29 9.50 -11.90 15.65
C LEU A 29 10.50 -13.05 15.80
N ASN A 30 10.13 -14.19 15.21
CA ASN A 30 11.01 -15.35 15.12
C ASN A 30 12.17 -15.03 14.13
N PRO A 31 13.46 -15.28 14.49
CA PRO A 31 14.62 -14.95 13.67
C PRO A 31 14.63 -15.48 12.22
N ASP A 32 13.84 -16.50 11.89
CA ASP A 32 13.87 -17.22 10.61
C ASP A 32 13.65 -16.34 9.36
N TYR A 33 13.01 -15.17 9.53
CA TYR A 33 12.66 -14.28 8.41
C TYR A 33 13.60 -13.08 8.24
N GLY A 34 14.63 -12.97 9.09
CA GLY A 34 15.55 -11.82 9.05
C GLY A 34 14.81 -10.50 9.30
N LEU A 35 13.83 -10.50 10.20
CA LEU A 35 13.17 -9.34 10.79
C LEU A 35 13.12 -9.59 12.30
N ASN A 36 13.36 -8.56 13.12
CA ASN A 36 13.45 -8.69 14.57
C ASN A 36 12.15 -8.29 15.27
N PHE A 37 11.46 -7.25 14.80
CA PHE A 37 10.23 -6.76 15.45
C PHE A 37 9.12 -6.43 14.45
N LYS A 38 7.89 -6.62 14.91
CA LYS A 38 6.67 -6.01 14.37
C LYS A 38 6.16 -4.99 15.38
N ILE A 39 6.13 -3.72 14.99
CA ILE A 39 5.74 -2.62 15.88
C ILE A 39 4.45 -2.01 15.36
N THR A 40 3.49 -1.81 16.26
CA THR A 40 2.21 -1.16 15.98
C THR A 40 2.17 0.17 16.71
N ILE A 41 1.94 1.26 15.95
CA ILE A 41 1.89 2.61 16.51
C ILE A 41 0.65 2.74 17.38
N VAL A 42 0.81 3.39 18.53
CA VAL A 42 -0.28 3.73 19.45
C VAL A 42 -0.40 5.25 19.50
N ARG A 43 -1.61 5.77 19.34
CA ARG A 43 -1.93 7.21 19.43
C ARG A 43 -3.03 7.42 20.44
N LYS A 44 -2.85 8.39 21.34
CA LYS A 44 -3.86 8.72 22.37
C LYS A 44 -4.36 7.48 23.15
N ASN A 45 -3.45 6.55 23.44
CA ASN A 45 -3.73 5.25 24.08
C ASN A 45 -4.59 4.28 23.26
N GLU A 46 -4.79 4.52 21.97
CA GLU A 46 -5.47 3.61 21.05
C GLU A 46 -4.46 2.97 20.09
N VAL A 47 -4.55 1.64 19.98
CA VAL A 47 -3.75 0.87 19.02
C VAL A 47 -4.26 1.19 17.61
N THR A 48 -3.37 1.70 16.74
CA THR A 48 -3.74 2.02 15.36
C THR A 48 -3.50 0.83 14.43
N GLN A 49 -3.85 0.99 13.15
CA GLN A 49 -3.52 0.04 12.09
C GLN A 49 -2.14 0.31 11.45
N ASP A 50 -1.42 1.33 11.93
CA ASP A 50 -0.11 1.69 11.38
C ASP A 50 0.95 0.75 11.95
N ILE A 51 1.36 -0.21 11.13
CA ILE A 51 2.30 -1.27 11.48
C ILE A 51 3.55 -1.12 10.62
N PHE A 52 4.71 -1.35 11.22
CA PHE A 52 5.98 -1.49 10.50
C PHE A 52 6.81 -2.63 11.08
N PHE A 53 7.73 -3.13 10.27
CA PHE A 53 8.72 -4.12 10.66
C PHE A 53 10.07 -3.47 10.90
N VAL A 54 10.85 -4.04 11.81
CA VAL A 54 12.23 -3.63 12.07
C VAL A 54 13.16 -4.79 11.78
N GLN A 55 14.20 -4.52 10.99
CA GLN A 55 15.40 -5.33 10.96
C GLN A 55 16.49 -4.59 11.73
N LEU A 56 16.98 -5.24 12.79
CA LEU A 56 17.97 -4.69 13.70
C LEU A 56 19.36 -5.23 13.35
N LYS A 57 20.34 -4.35 13.38
CA LYS A 57 21.77 -4.66 13.31
C LYS A 57 22.46 -3.93 14.45
N ALA A 58 23.49 -4.53 15.02
CA ALA A 58 24.24 -3.97 16.13
C ALA A 58 25.74 -4.06 15.84
N THR A 59 26.48 -3.06 16.28
CA THR A 59 27.95 -3.00 16.22
C THR A 59 28.48 -2.41 17.52
N ASP A 60 29.71 -2.75 17.86
CA ASP A 60 30.40 -2.16 19.02
C ASP A 60 30.68 -0.68 18.82
N GLY A 61 30.89 -0.24 17.58
CA GLY A 61 31.06 1.17 17.24
C GLY A 61 30.78 1.40 15.76
N ILE A 62 30.12 2.50 15.44
CA ILE A 62 29.83 2.88 14.06
C ILE A 62 30.97 3.73 13.50
N LYS A 63 31.54 3.29 12.39
CA LYS A 63 32.42 4.15 11.56
C LYS A 63 31.55 5.13 10.78
N LYS A 64 31.50 6.38 11.24
CA LYS A 64 30.74 7.47 10.63
C LYS A 64 31.59 8.15 9.55
N ASN A 65 30.97 8.43 8.41
CA ASN A 65 31.48 9.35 7.40
C ASN A 65 31.11 10.79 7.84
N LEU A 66 31.36 11.82 7.02
CA LEU A 66 30.86 13.18 7.32
C LEU A 66 29.31 13.26 7.31
N GLU A 67 28.63 12.48 6.46
CA GLU A 67 27.18 12.60 6.23
C GLU A 67 26.39 11.30 6.42
N PHE A 68 27.06 10.15 6.29
CA PHE A 68 26.41 8.84 6.21
C PHE A 68 27.10 7.80 7.09
N ILE A 69 26.40 6.68 7.28
CA ILE A 69 26.91 5.44 7.82
C ILE A 69 26.71 4.38 6.74
N ASP A 70 27.80 3.75 6.30
CA ASP A 70 27.76 2.72 5.28
C ASP A 70 27.48 1.35 5.92
N ILE A 71 26.46 0.65 5.43
CA ILE A 71 26.21 -0.76 5.77
C ILE A 71 26.06 -1.61 4.51
N ASP A 72 26.68 -2.78 4.49
CA ASP A 72 26.54 -3.74 3.41
C ASP A 72 25.53 -4.82 3.81
N LEU A 73 24.51 -5.05 2.99
CA LEU A 73 23.49 -6.09 3.21
C LEU A 73 23.38 -7.03 2.02
N ASP A 74 23.08 -8.30 2.31
CA ASP A 74 22.82 -9.31 1.28
C ASP A 74 21.55 -8.95 0.50
N VAL A 75 21.67 -8.89 -0.82
CA VAL A 75 20.57 -8.52 -1.72
C VAL A 75 19.38 -9.48 -1.58
N LYS A 76 19.60 -10.75 -1.23
CA LYS A 76 18.51 -11.70 -0.98
C LYS A 76 17.57 -11.22 0.13
N HIS A 77 18.12 -10.67 1.22
CA HIS A 77 17.30 -10.10 2.30
C HIS A 77 16.57 -8.83 1.82
N LEU A 78 17.27 -7.98 1.08
CA LEU A 78 16.70 -6.75 0.52
C LEU A 78 15.52 -7.04 -0.40
N LEU A 79 15.64 -8.05 -1.27
CA LEU A 79 14.56 -8.48 -2.16
C LEU A 79 13.36 -9.05 -1.40
N ASN A 80 13.60 -9.75 -0.28
CA ASN A 80 12.49 -10.22 0.57
C ASN A 80 11.76 -9.06 1.23
N PHE A 81 12.48 -8.05 1.73
CA PHE A 81 11.87 -6.86 2.33
C PHE A 81 11.04 -6.04 1.33
N LEU A 82 11.46 -5.98 0.07
CA LEU A 82 10.70 -5.29 -0.99
C LEU A 82 9.35 -5.95 -1.30
N LYS A 83 9.16 -7.23 -0.99
CA LYS A 83 7.88 -7.94 -1.18
C LYS A 83 6.88 -7.66 -0.06
N ILE A 84 7.32 -7.04 1.03
CA ILE A 84 6.48 -6.76 2.20
C ILE A 84 5.77 -5.42 1.96
N PRO A 85 4.41 -5.38 1.99
CA PRO A 85 3.66 -4.15 1.76
C PRO A 85 3.78 -3.15 2.93
N LEU A 86 4.07 -3.65 4.14
CA LEU A 86 4.31 -2.81 5.32
C LEU A 86 5.74 -2.26 5.32
N PRO A 87 5.97 -1.04 5.85
CA PRO A 87 7.31 -0.47 5.94
C PRO A 87 8.28 -1.39 6.70
N VAL A 88 9.49 -1.53 6.16
CA VAL A 88 10.61 -2.22 6.79
C VAL A 88 11.66 -1.18 7.12
N ILE A 89 11.96 -1.04 8.41
CA ILE A 89 12.93 -0.09 8.93
C ILE A 89 14.18 -0.84 9.33
N LEU A 90 15.30 -0.46 8.72
CA LEU A 90 16.61 -0.91 9.14
C LEU A 90 17.07 -0.01 10.28
N ILE A 91 17.43 -0.60 11.41
CA ILE A 91 18.00 0.13 12.54
C ILE A 91 19.39 -0.45 12.82
N LEU A 92 20.39 0.43 12.84
CA LEU A 92 21.75 0.13 13.24
C LEU A 92 22.00 0.73 14.62
N TYR A 93 22.25 -0.14 15.60
CA TYR A 93 22.58 0.22 16.97
C TYR A 93 24.10 0.24 17.19
N ASP A 94 24.58 1.30 17.82
CA ASP A 94 25.95 1.50 18.29
C ASP A 94 25.99 1.25 19.79
N ALA A 95 26.70 0.20 20.22
CA ALA A 95 26.77 -0.16 21.64
C ALA A 95 27.71 0.72 22.45
N GLU A 96 28.78 1.28 21.86
CA GLU A 96 29.69 2.20 22.54
C GLU A 96 29.04 3.55 22.77
N ALA A 97 28.33 4.07 21.77
CA ALA A 97 27.62 5.35 21.86
C ALA A 97 26.20 5.26 22.44
N GLU A 98 25.70 4.04 22.68
CA GLU A 98 24.30 3.75 23.06
C GLU A 98 23.24 4.45 22.20
N SER A 99 23.52 4.58 20.90
CA SER A 99 22.70 5.32 19.94
C SER A 99 22.23 4.44 18.79
N GLY A 100 21.13 4.81 18.15
CA GLY A 100 20.57 4.08 17.01
C GLY A 100 20.40 4.97 15.81
N TYR A 101 20.64 4.45 14.61
CA TYR A 101 20.41 5.14 13.34
C TYR A 101 19.47 4.32 12.47
N TRP A 102 18.56 4.99 11.76
CA TRP A 102 17.47 4.30 11.07
C TRP A 102 17.36 4.68 9.59
N LEU A 103 16.88 3.72 8.81
CA LEU A 103 16.64 3.87 7.38
C LEU A 103 15.34 3.20 6.99
N ASN A 104 14.44 3.95 6.35
CA ASN A 104 13.29 3.34 5.69
C ASN A 104 13.76 2.62 4.41
N PHE A 105 13.79 1.30 4.46
CA PHE A 105 14.44 0.50 3.43
C PHE A 105 13.75 0.62 2.06
N GLN A 106 12.42 0.50 2.01
CA GLN A 106 11.70 0.61 0.73
C GLN A 106 11.75 2.03 0.16
N SER A 107 11.61 3.05 1.01
CA SER A 107 11.75 4.47 0.61
C SER A 107 13.15 4.74 0.02
N TYR A 108 14.19 4.21 0.67
CA TYR A 108 15.56 4.34 0.20
C TYR A 108 15.79 3.67 -1.16
N CYS A 109 15.33 2.43 -1.34
CA CYS A 109 15.51 1.69 -2.60
C CYS A 109 14.87 2.41 -3.78
N ARG A 110 13.64 2.88 -3.63
CA ARG A 110 12.94 3.64 -4.68
C ARG A 110 13.69 4.91 -5.09
N ASN A 111 14.26 5.62 -4.11
CA ASN A 111 14.91 6.90 -4.37
C ASN A 111 16.36 6.78 -4.85
N ASN A 112 17.07 5.72 -4.46
CA ASN A 112 18.50 5.61 -4.69
C ASN A 112 18.91 4.48 -5.63
N PHE A 113 18.15 3.40 -5.70
CA PHE A 113 18.50 2.25 -6.54
C PHE A 113 17.69 2.22 -7.82
N ASP A 114 16.35 2.18 -7.72
CA ASP A 114 15.51 2.01 -8.89
C ASP A 114 15.62 3.19 -9.88
N LYS A 115 15.92 4.39 -9.38
CA LYS A 115 16.18 5.59 -10.21
C LYS A 115 17.57 5.65 -10.84
N LYS A 116 18.58 4.96 -10.28
CA LYS A 116 20.01 5.18 -10.63
C LYS A 116 20.68 3.95 -11.25
N ASP A 117 20.28 2.74 -10.86
CA ASP A 117 20.95 1.48 -11.24
C ASP A 117 19.95 0.32 -11.15
N SER A 118 19.26 -0.02 -12.24
CA SER A 118 18.26 -1.11 -12.26
C SER A 118 18.86 -2.52 -12.06
N ASN A 119 20.17 -2.69 -12.27
CA ASN A 119 20.83 -3.99 -12.18
C ASN A 119 21.29 -4.36 -10.76
N TRP A 120 21.09 -3.48 -9.78
CA TRP A 120 21.51 -3.69 -8.40
C TRP A 120 21.02 -5.00 -7.78
N LYS A 121 19.88 -5.52 -8.25
CA LYS A 121 19.26 -6.78 -7.78
C LYS A 121 20.09 -8.03 -8.14
N LYS A 122 21.10 -7.91 -9.01
CA LYS A 122 21.98 -9.02 -9.44
C LYS A 122 23.23 -9.18 -8.57
N SER A 123 23.58 -8.18 -7.75
CA SER A 123 24.77 -8.27 -6.89
C SER A 123 24.50 -9.14 -5.65
N LYS A 124 25.55 -9.70 -5.04
CA LYS A 124 25.43 -10.45 -3.78
C LYS A 124 25.15 -9.51 -2.60
N TYR A 125 25.84 -8.38 -2.57
CA TYR A 125 25.68 -7.36 -1.54
C TYR A 125 25.35 -6.01 -2.16
N LYS A 126 24.65 -5.17 -1.41
CA LYS A 126 24.43 -3.77 -1.75
C LYS A 126 24.70 -2.89 -0.54
N ARG A 127 25.45 -1.82 -0.77
CA ARG A 127 25.74 -0.81 0.23
C ARG A 127 24.56 0.14 0.38
N LEU A 128 24.07 0.27 1.61
CA LEU A 128 23.12 1.31 2.01
C LEU A 128 23.88 2.41 2.74
N LYS A 129 23.42 3.65 2.52
CA LYS A 129 23.94 4.84 3.20
C LYS A 129 22.88 5.39 4.12
N ILE A 130 23.03 5.18 5.42
CA ILE A 130 22.12 5.71 6.44
C ILE A 130 22.57 7.14 6.77
N PRO A 131 21.73 8.18 6.59
CA PRO A 131 22.08 9.54 6.98
C PRO A 131 22.35 9.63 8.48
N ILE A 132 23.40 10.34 8.89
CA ILE A 132 23.69 10.56 10.33
C ILE A 132 22.57 11.37 11.00
N SER A 133 21.87 12.21 10.24
CA SER A 133 20.66 12.93 10.69
C SER A 133 19.51 12.00 11.07
N ASN A 134 19.51 10.75 10.60
CA ASN A 134 18.50 9.76 10.94
C ASN A 134 18.87 9.03 12.23
N GLU A 135 19.25 9.77 13.27
CA GLU A 135 19.39 9.22 14.60
C GLU A 135 17.99 8.92 15.18
N LEU A 136 17.89 7.84 15.94
CA LEU A 136 16.66 7.39 16.59
C LEU A 136 16.49 8.15 17.92
N ASN A 137 16.25 9.46 17.81
CA ASN A 137 16.09 10.36 18.95
C ASN A 137 14.72 11.09 18.95
N ASP A 138 14.15 11.36 17.77
CA ASP A 138 12.85 12.00 17.60
C ASP A 138 11.81 11.03 17.02
N ARG A 139 10.83 10.68 17.86
CA ARG A 139 9.74 9.78 17.49
C ARG A 139 8.76 10.40 16.47
N ASN A 140 8.58 11.72 16.44
CA ASN A 140 7.62 12.38 15.54
C ASN A 140 8.09 12.33 14.09
N ILE A 141 9.38 12.58 13.86
CA ILE A 141 10.00 12.46 12.52
C ILE A 141 9.87 11.02 12.04
N PHE A 142 10.19 10.06 12.91
CA PHE A 142 10.07 8.64 12.62
C PHE A 142 8.63 8.26 12.25
N GLU A 143 7.64 8.61 13.07
CA GLU A 143 6.22 8.32 12.83
C GLU A 143 5.73 8.91 11.50
N THR A 144 6.16 10.13 11.18
CA THR A 144 5.79 10.80 9.92
C THR A 144 6.33 10.03 8.71
N GLU A 145 7.57 9.54 8.76
CA GLU A 145 8.14 8.71 7.70
C GLU A 145 7.42 7.36 7.58
N ILE A 146 7.02 6.73 8.69
CA ILE A 146 6.22 5.49 8.64
C ILE A 146 4.90 5.72 7.91
N LYS A 147 4.13 6.75 8.27
CA LYS A 147 2.86 7.08 7.61
C LYS A 147 3.03 7.28 6.12
N ASN A 148 4.01 8.10 5.73
CA ASN A 148 4.30 8.37 4.33
C ASN A 148 4.70 7.11 3.57
N SER A 149 5.40 6.20 4.25
CA SER A 149 5.84 4.92 3.67
C SER A 149 4.70 3.93 3.50
N ILE A 150 3.75 3.84 4.46
CA ILE A 150 2.57 2.97 4.34
C ILE A 150 1.80 3.30 3.07
N THR A 151 1.43 4.58 2.88
CA THR A 151 0.68 5.01 1.69
C THR A 151 1.43 4.68 0.40
N LYS A 152 2.72 5.01 0.32
CA LYS A 152 3.53 4.77 -0.88
C LYS A 152 3.71 3.28 -1.17
N ASN A 153 3.93 2.46 -0.15
CA ASN A 153 4.10 1.02 -0.34
C ASN A 153 2.80 0.35 -0.78
N MET A 154 1.66 0.79 -0.24
CA MET A 154 0.34 0.30 -0.68
C MET A 154 0.09 0.62 -2.15
N CYS A 155 0.39 1.84 -2.61
CA CYS A 155 0.29 2.18 -4.05
C CYS A 155 1.14 1.24 -4.91
N VAL A 156 2.42 1.07 -4.57
CA VAL A 156 3.31 0.17 -5.34
C VAL A 156 2.81 -1.27 -5.31
N PHE A 157 2.29 -1.73 -4.18
CA PHE A 157 1.73 -3.07 -4.07
C PHE A 157 0.48 -3.22 -4.93
N THR A 158 -0.45 -2.26 -4.93
CA THR A 158 -1.66 -2.32 -5.76
C THR A 158 -1.33 -2.29 -7.25
N ASP A 159 -0.36 -1.46 -7.65
CA ASP A 159 0.11 -1.41 -9.04
C ASP A 159 0.70 -2.77 -9.48
N SER A 160 1.33 -3.50 -8.57
CA SER A 160 1.90 -4.82 -8.87
C SER A 160 0.86 -5.93 -9.10
N LEU A 161 -0.41 -5.71 -8.73
CA LEU A 161 -1.47 -6.70 -8.86
C LEU A 161 -2.14 -6.71 -10.24
N SER A 162 -1.78 -5.80 -11.14
CA SER A 162 -2.33 -5.70 -12.51
C SER A 162 -3.87 -5.69 -12.53
N TRP A 163 -4.49 -4.95 -11.61
CA TRP A 163 -5.95 -4.86 -11.49
C TRP A 163 -6.62 -4.15 -12.67
N ASP A 164 -5.82 -3.51 -13.49
CA ASP A 164 -6.15 -2.48 -14.47
C ASP A 164 -5.80 -2.89 -15.92
N GLU A 165 -5.51 -4.18 -16.16
CA GLU A 165 -5.17 -4.70 -17.49
C GLU A 165 -6.13 -4.16 -18.58
N GLY A 166 -5.56 -3.43 -19.55
CA GLY A 166 -6.30 -2.82 -20.66
C GLY A 166 -6.70 -1.36 -20.48
N TYR A 167 -6.35 -0.71 -19.36
CA TYR A 167 -6.63 0.71 -19.09
C TYR A 167 -5.39 1.56 -18.82
N ASP A 168 -4.19 1.02 -19.11
CA ASP A 168 -2.87 1.59 -18.78
C ASP A 168 -2.72 3.10 -19.13
N GLU A 169 -3.31 3.53 -20.25
CA GLU A 169 -3.20 4.90 -20.77
C GLU A 169 -4.13 5.92 -20.08
N ILE A 170 -5.10 5.47 -19.28
CA ILE A 170 -6.14 6.31 -18.67
C ILE A 170 -5.91 6.48 -17.15
N LEU A 171 -5.20 5.56 -16.53
CA LEU A 171 -5.01 5.48 -15.07
C LEU A 171 -4.35 6.68 -14.38
N PRO A 172 -3.47 7.50 -15.01
CA PRO A 172 -2.87 8.61 -14.27
C PRO A 172 -3.85 9.76 -14.00
N ASP A 173 -5.03 9.79 -14.64
CA ASP A 173 -5.98 10.90 -14.58
C ASP A 173 -7.35 10.44 -14.08
N SER A 174 -7.56 10.60 -12.76
CA SER A 174 -8.83 10.26 -12.10
C SER A 174 -10.02 11.01 -12.70
N VAL A 175 -9.84 12.27 -13.07
CA VAL A 175 -10.91 13.11 -13.61
C VAL A 175 -11.32 12.63 -15.01
N LYS A 176 -10.35 12.25 -15.84
CA LYS A 176 -10.61 11.67 -17.16
C LYS A 176 -11.30 10.32 -17.03
N LEU A 177 -10.88 9.47 -16.09
CA LEU A 177 -11.50 8.18 -15.84
C LEU A 177 -12.95 8.32 -15.36
N GLU A 178 -13.22 9.23 -14.40
CA GLU A 178 -14.57 9.53 -13.93
C GLU A 178 -15.49 9.99 -15.08
N LYS A 179 -14.99 10.86 -15.97
CA LYS A 179 -15.74 11.29 -17.16
C LYS A 179 -16.05 10.13 -18.12
N LEU A 180 -15.09 9.24 -18.34
CA LEU A 180 -15.29 8.05 -19.19
C LEU A 180 -16.28 7.07 -18.57
N LEU A 181 -16.21 6.84 -17.25
CA LEU A 181 -17.18 6.01 -16.52
C LEU A 181 -18.59 6.60 -16.66
N GLY A 182 -18.77 7.89 -16.41
CA GLY A 182 -20.07 8.56 -16.58
C GLY A 182 -20.60 8.47 -18.02
N LYS A 183 -19.73 8.60 -19.03
CA LYS A 183 -20.11 8.41 -20.43
C LYS A 183 -20.54 6.97 -20.71
N ASN A 184 -19.76 5.99 -20.25
CA ASN A 184 -20.04 4.57 -20.43
C ASN A 184 -21.34 4.15 -19.72
N GLU A 185 -21.64 4.70 -18.55
CA GLU A 185 -22.93 4.51 -17.88
C GLU A 185 -24.09 4.99 -18.74
N ILE A 186 -24.01 6.22 -19.26
CA ILE A 186 -25.05 6.78 -20.13
C ILE A 186 -25.22 5.94 -21.40
N ASP A 187 -24.13 5.52 -22.04
CA ASP A 187 -24.19 4.71 -23.24
C ASP A 187 -24.73 3.30 -22.96
N ASN A 188 -24.40 2.71 -21.81
CA ASN A 188 -25.00 1.46 -21.35
C ASN A 188 -26.52 1.60 -21.09
N ILE A 189 -26.97 2.71 -20.50
CA ILE A 189 -28.40 3.00 -20.32
C ILE A 189 -29.10 3.07 -21.69
N LYS A 190 -28.54 3.79 -22.66
CA LYS A 190 -29.10 3.86 -24.03
C LYS A 190 -29.16 2.48 -24.69
N ARG A 191 -28.09 1.67 -24.56
CA ARG A 191 -28.06 0.29 -25.08
C ARG A 191 -29.14 -0.58 -24.42
N ARG A 192 -29.38 -0.42 -23.11
CA ARG A 192 -30.48 -1.11 -22.42
C ARG A 192 -31.84 -0.72 -22.99
N PHE A 193 -32.11 0.58 -23.20
CA PHE A 193 -33.36 1.00 -23.85
C PHE A 193 -33.51 0.46 -25.26
N HIS A 194 -32.44 0.43 -26.04
CA HIS A 194 -32.46 -0.19 -27.37
C HIS A 194 -32.79 -1.69 -27.28
N LEU A 195 -32.14 -2.41 -26.36
CA LEU A 195 -32.38 -3.83 -26.12
C LEU A 195 -33.82 -4.09 -25.64
N THR A 196 -34.38 -3.22 -24.79
CA THR A 196 -35.79 -3.23 -24.40
C THR A 196 -36.70 -3.14 -25.62
N GLY A 197 -36.42 -2.25 -26.57
CA GLY A 197 -37.17 -2.15 -27.82
C GLY A 197 -37.13 -3.44 -28.65
N LEU A 198 -35.96 -4.09 -28.73
CA LEU A 198 -35.82 -5.38 -29.42
C LEU A 198 -36.61 -6.50 -28.71
N TYR A 199 -36.56 -6.57 -27.38
CA TYR A 199 -37.35 -7.57 -26.63
C TYR A 199 -38.86 -7.31 -26.74
N PHE A 200 -39.26 -6.05 -26.81
CA PHE A 200 -40.66 -5.69 -27.03
C PHE A 200 -41.16 -6.21 -28.39
N GLN A 201 -40.37 -6.06 -29.45
CA GLN A 201 -40.69 -6.61 -30.78
C GLN A 201 -40.79 -8.14 -30.79
N GLN A 202 -40.05 -8.81 -29.90
CA GLN A 202 -40.05 -10.27 -29.74
C GLN A 202 -41.19 -10.76 -28.83
N GLY A 203 -41.95 -9.86 -28.20
CA GLY A 203 -43.00 -10.21 -27.24
C GLY A 203 -42.50 -10.69 -25.88
N ASP A 204 -41.20 -10.55 -25.58
CA ASP A 204 -40.58 -11.03 -24.34
C ASP A 204 -40.71 -9.99 -23.22
N GLN A 205 -41.90 -9.91 -22.62
CA GLN A 205 -42.25 -8.91 -21.60
C GLN A 205 -41.40 -9.03 -20.33
N GLU A 206 -40.95 -10.23 -19.96
CA GLU A 206 -40.11 -10.44 -18.78
C GLU A 206 -38.74 -9.77 -18.96
N LYS A 207 -38.11 -9.95 -20.14
CA LYS A 207 -36.84 -9.29 -20.43
C LYS A 207 -36.96 -7.79 -20.63
N VAL A 208 -38.08 -7.32 -21.19
CA VAL A 208 -38.41 -5.89 -21.26
C VAL A 208 -38.40 -5.30 -19.84
N TYR A 209 -39.14 -5.92 -18.92
CA TYR A 209 -39.22 -5.48 -17.53
C TYR A 209 -37.84 -5.50 -16.85
N ASP A 210 -37.08 -6.59 -16.97
CA ASP A 210 -35.75 -6.72 -16.36
C ASP A 210 -34.77 -5.62 -16.79
N GLN A 211 -34.72 -5.29 -18.08
CA GLN A 211 -33.82 -4.24 -18.57
C GLN A 211 -34.21 -2.85 -18.08
N ILE A 212 -35.52 -2.53 -18.07
CA ILE A 212 -36.00 -1.24 -17.59
C ILE A 212 -35.80 -1.13 -16.06
N PHE A 213 -36.08 -2.21 -15.33
CA PHE A 213 -35.93 -2.25 -13.88
C PHE A 213 -34.47 -2.08 -13.44
N LYS A 214 -33.50 -2.60 -14.22
CA LYS A 214 -32.07 -2.36 -14.02
C LYS A 214 -31.68 -0.88 -14.11
N ILE A 215 -32.34 -0.10 -14.97
CA ILE A 215 -32.15 1.36 -15.04
C ILE A 215 -32.83 2.05 -13.86
N TYR A 216 -34.07 1.66 -13.55
CA TYR A 216 -34.82 2.21 -12.42
C TYR A 216 -34.06 2.06 -11.09
N LYS A 217 -33.50 0.88 -10.80
CA LYS A 217 -32.73 0.61 -9.56
C LYS A 217 -31.52 1.52 -9.34
N GLN A 218 -31.03 2.19 -10.38
CA GLN A 218 -29.91 3.13 -10.24
C GLN A 218 -30.31 4.45 -9.54
N ASN A 219 -31.61 4.70 -9.35
CA ASN A 219 -32.15 5.85 -8.60
C ASN A 219 -31.55 7.20 -9.02
N ARG A 220 -31.41 7.41 -10.33
CA ARG A 220 -30.77 8.60 -10.90
C ARG A 220 -31.78 9.76 -10.93
N GLN A 221 -31.28 10.98 -10.79
CA GLN A 221 -32.08 12.20 -10.95
C GLN A 221 -31.94 12.76 -12.37
N ASP A 222 -32.24 11.94 -13.38
CA ASP A 222 -32.14 12.32 -14.78
C ASP A 222 -33.32 11.84 -15.62
N ARG A 223 -33.35 12.25 -16.89
CA ARG A 223 -34.42 11.88 -17.82
C ARG A 223 -34.53 10.37 -18.04
N TYR A 224 -33.43 9.62 -17.91
CA TYR A 224 -33.42 8.19 -18.19
C TYR A 224 -34.11 7.42 -17.07
N HIS A 225 -33.97 7.87 -15.83
CA HIS A 225 -34.73 7.30 -14.71
C HIS A 225 -36.24 7.54 -14.89
N LEU A 226 -36.65 8.74 -15.31
CA LEU A 226 -38.06 9.03 -15.65
C LEU A 226 -38.56 8.16 -16.80
N GLN A 227 -37.76 7.98 -17.86
CA GLN A 227 -38.08 7.08 -18.97
C GLN A 227 -38.23 5.63 -18.49
N ALA A 228 -37.40 5.19 -17.54
CA ALA A 228 -37.52 3.86 -16.97
C ALA A 228 -38.80 3.71 -16.14
N ILE A 229 -39.15 4.71 -15.30
CA ILE A 229 -40.42 4.71 -14.56
C ILE A 229 -41.61 4.59 -15.53
N LEU A 230 -41.63 5.43 -16.58
CA LEU A 230 -42.69 5.39 -17.58
C LEU A 230 -42.76 4.02 -18.26
N GLY A 231 -41.61 3.46 -18.64
CA GLY A 231 -41.51 2.13 -19.23
C GLY A 231 -42.04 1.02 -18.31
N LEU A 232 -41.79 1.09 -17.00
CA LEU A 232 -42.35 0.12 -16.04
C LEU A 232 -43.87 0.23 -15.94
N ILE A 233 -44.40 1.47 -15.94
CA ILE A 233 -45.85 1.73 -15.91
C ILE A 233 -46.51 1.15 -17.16
N THR A 234 -45.93 1.35 -18.34
CA THR A 234 -46.49 0.84 -19.61
C THR A 234 -46.38 -0.68 -19.73
N CYS A 235 -45.34 -1.31 -19.16
CA CYS A 235 -45.25 -2.77 -19.10
C CYS A 235 -46.31 -3.38 -18.16
N GLN A 236 -46.70 -2.68 -17.10
CA GLN A 236 -47.74 -3.13 -16.17
C GLN A 236 -49.17 -2.89 -16.70
N ASN A 237 -49.34 -1.91 -17.58
CA ASN A 237 -50.62 -1.59 -18.22
C ASN A 237 -50.40 -1.43 -19.74
N PRO A 238 -50.26 -2.53 -20.51
CA PRO A 238 -50.10 -2.45 -21.95
C PRO A 238 -51.36 -1.77 -22.53
N LEU A 239 -51.17 -0.60 -23.15
CA LEU A 239 -52.24 0.08 -23.87
C LEU A 239 -52.70 -0.85 -25.00
N GLN A 240 -53.89 -1.42 -24.87
CA GLN A 240 -54.55 -2.13 -25.95
C GLN A 240 -54.96 -1.08 -26.98
N TYR A 241 -54.23 -1.05 -28.11
CA TYR A 241 -54.68 -0.36 -29.30
C TYR A 241 -55.35 -1.42 -30.19
N ASP A 242 -56.67 -1.29 -30.34
CA ASP A 242 -57.48 -2.01 -31.33
C ASP A 242 -57.13 -1.59 -32.77
#